data_AF-A0A9E0HGK3-F1
#
_entry.id   AF-A0A9E0HGK3-F1
#
_cell.length_a   1.000
_cell.length_b   1.000
_cell.length_c   1.000
_cell.angle_alpha   90.00
_cell.angle_beta   90.00
_cell.angle_gamma   90.00
#
_symmetry.space_group_name_H-M   'P 1'
#
loop_
_entity.id
_entity.type
_entity.pdbx_description
1 polymer ?
#
loop_
_entity_poly.entity_id
_entity_poly.type
_entity_poly.pdbx_seq_one_letter_code
_entity_poly.pdbx_strand_id
1 'polypeptide(L)'
;MEPAAALVAAHRTLDEIFARFRELVVLGDGDGAAAVLGAYRALTDDHAAAEEAHLVPGRGAAARWPDELYLGQHRKLLAAIDRVAERLVGLTAGVPGWRRRVLAVLDAAAPLHHLAEHHHAAEEQDLFVTAAPAALAAVAERFAAALAAQAAILAEADERLG
;
A
#
# COMPACT_ATOMS: atom_id res chain seq x y z
N MET A 1 20.39 -8.91 3.76
CA MET A 1 19.08 -9.21 4.37
C MET A 1 18.50 -10.38 3.61
N GLU A 2 17.85 -11.35 4.29
CA GLU A 2 17.13 -12.42 3.58
C GLU A 2 16.01 -11.83 2.70
N PRO A 3 15.82 -12.25 1.44
CA PRO A 3 14.85 -11.64 0.53
C PRO A 3 13.41 -11.60 1.05
N ALA A 4 12.95 -12.68 1.71
CA ALA A 4 11.62 -12.69 2.34
C ALA A 4 11.49 -11.63 3.45
N ALA A 5 12.54 -11.43 4.25
CA ALA A 5 12.54 -10.41 5.29
C ALA A 5 12.54 -8.98 4.71
N ALA A 6 13.11 -8.78 3.53
CA ALA A 6 13.05 -7.51 2.82
C ALA A 6 11.63 -7.19 2.33
N LEU A 7 10.86 -8.18 1.89
CA LEU A 7 9.45 -7.99 1.50
C LEU A 7 8.55 -7.74 2.72
N VAL A 8 8.77 -8.43 3.84
CA VAL A 8 8.10 -8.09 5.11
C VAL A 8 8.40 -6.65 5.52
N ALA A 9 9.63 -6.17 5.31
CA ALA A 9 9.96 -4.77 5.56
C ALA A 9 9.25 -3.82 4.59
N ALA A 10 9.07 -4.21 3.32
CA ALA A 10 8.29 -3.46 2.35
C ALA A 10 6.83 -3.26 2.79
N HIS A 11 6.19 -4.31 3.32
CA HIS A 11 4.83 -4.21 3.89
C HIS A 11 4.77 -3.19 5.03
N ARG A 12 5.75 -3.21 5.94
CA ARG A 12 5.81 -2.23 7.04
C ARG A 12 5.98 -0.81 6.51
N THR A 13 6.80 -0.61 5.47
CA THR A 13 6.94 0.69 4.81
C THR A 13 5.62 1.16 4.21
N LEU A 14 4.86 0.28 3.56
CA LEU A 14 3.52 0.60 3.06
C LEU A 14 2.58 1.02 4.20
N ASP A 15 2.60 0.32 5.33
CA ASP A 15 1.79 0.67 6.52
C ASP A 15 2.16 2.05 7.09
N GLU A 16 3.46 2.37 7.15
CA GLU A 16 3.96 3.67 7.59
C GLU A 16 3.56 4.81 6.63
N ILE A 17 3.59 4.57 5.32
CA ILE A 17 3.10 5.55 4.32
C ILE A 17 1.60 5.76 4.50
N PHE A 18 0.84 4.69 4.73
CA PHE A 18 -0.60 4.80 4.99
C PHE A 18 -0.91 5.53 6.31
N ALA A 19 -0.06 5.39 7.33
CA ALA A 19 -0.16 6.17 8.56
C ALA A 19 0.01 7.67 8.30
N ARG A 20 1.05 8.08 7.56
CA ARG A 20 1.26 9.50 7.16
C ARG A 20 0.04 10.08 6.42
N PHE A 21 -0.53 9.30 5.50
CA PHE A 21 -1.76 9.68 4.81
C PHE A 21 -2.89 10.01 5.81
N ARG A 22 -3.13 9.14 6.80
CA ARG A 22 -4.19 9.35 7.80
C ARG A 22 -3.91 10.57 8.67
N GLU A 23 -2.66 10.81 9.03
CA GLU A 23 -2.26 11.99 9.82
C GLU A 23 -2.54 13.30 9.05
N LEU A 24 -2.16 13.36 7.77
CA LEU A 24 -2.48 14.51 6.90
C LEU A 24 -3.99 14.72 6.76
N VAL A 25 -4.76 13.64 6.65
CA VAL A 25 -6.24 13.70 6.67
C VAL A 25 -6.74 14.30 7.99
N VAL A 26 -6.19 13.91 9.14
CA VAL A 26 -6.57 14.47 10.46
C VAL A 26 -6.29 15.97 10.54
N LEU A 27 -5.17 16.43 9.96
CA LEU A 27 -4.83 17.85 9.85
C LEU A 27 -5.74 18.61 8.88
N GLY A 28 -6.51 17.91 8.05
CA GLY A 28 -7.32 18.50 6.98
C GLY A 28 -6.47 18.97 5.80
N ASP A 29 -5.25 18.46 5.66
CA ASP A 29 -4.37 18.68 4.51
C ASP A 29 -4.72 17.67 3.40
N GLY A 30 -5.75 18.00 2.62
CA GLY A 30 -6.21 17.15 1.52
C GLY A 30 -5.18 16.98 0.40
N ASP A 31 -4.39 18.03 0.11
CA ASP A 31 -3.40 18.00 -0.97
C ASP A 31 -2.22 17.09 -0.60
N GLY A 32 -1.70 17.24 0.62
CA GLY A 32 -0.66 16.35 1.15
C GLY A 32 -1.16 14.91 1.26
N ALA A 33 -2.37 14.71 1.80
CA ALA A 33 -2.97 13.38 1.88
C ALA A 33 -3.15 12.74 0.49
N ALA A 34 -3.56 13.50 -0.52
CA ALA A 34 -3.71 13.00 -1.88
C ALA A 34 -2.36 12.61 -2.51
N ALA A 35 -1.31 13.40 -2.29
CA ALA A 35 0.04 13.08 -2.76
C ALA A 35 0.56 11.78 -2.13
N VAL A 36 0.44 11.63 -0.81
CA VAL A 36 0.88 10.42 -0.09
C VAL A 36 0.05 9.20 -0.48
N LEU A 37 -1.27 9.33 -0.62
CA LEU A 37 -2.12 8.23 -1.08
C LEU A 37 -1.80 7.83 -2.53
N GLY A 38 -1.41 8.78 -3.37
CA GLY A 38 -0.90 8.54 -4.71
C GLY A 38 0.42 7.75 -4.71
N ALA A 39 1.35 8.10 -3.83
CA ALA A 39 2.59 7.34 -3.63
C ALA A 39 2.31 5.92 -3.11
N TYR A 40 1.42 5.78 -2.12
CA TYR A 40 0.96 4.49 -1.62
C TYR A 40 0.38 3.64 -2.75
N ARG A 41 -0.50 4.20 -3.57
CA ARG A 41 -1.07 3.53 -4.73
C ARG A 41 0.00 3.05 -5.71
N ALA A 42 0.92 3.93 -6.10
CA ALA A 42 1.97 3.58 -7.06
C ALA A 42 2.84 2.42 -6.54
N LEU A 43 3.16 2.41 -5.24
CA LEU A 43 3.93 1.34 -4.62
C LEU A 43 3.14 0.04 -4.53
N THR A 44 1.86 0.07 -4.14
CA THR A 44 0.99 -1.11 -4.10
C THR A 44 0.81 -1.72 -5.50
N ASP A 45 0.64 -0.89 -6.53
CA ASP A 45 0.50 -1.34 -7.91
C ASP A 45 1.79 -1.98 -8.44
N ASP A 46 2.95 -1.34 -8.21
CA ASP A 46 4.23 -1.87 -8.66
C ASP A 46 4.61 -3.17 -7.91
N HIS A 47 4.33 -3.22 -6.60
CA HIS A 47 4.52 -4.41 -5.78
C HIS A 47 3.68 -5.58 -6.28
N ALA A 48 2.36 -5.38 -6.41
CA ALA A 48 1.44 -6.38 -6.95
C ALA A 48 1.88 -6.85 -8.34
N ALA A 49 2.22 -5.94 -9.25
CA ALA A 49 2.68 -6.30 -10.59
C ALA A 49 3.97 -7.13 -10.58
N ALA A 50 4.89 -6.85 -9.65
CA ALA A 50 6.10 -7.63 -9.48
C ALA A 50 5.81 -9.04 -8.96
N GLU A 51 4.92 -9.17 -7.99
CA GLU A 51 4.53 -10.47 -7.44
C GLU A 51 3.75 -11.31 -8.45
N GLU A 52 2.83 -10.70 -9.19
CA GLU A 52 2.11 -11.36 -10.28
C GLU A 52 3.05 -11.89 -11.38
N ALA A 53 4.17 -11.19 -11.62
CA ALA A 53 5.17 -11.61 -12.59
C ALA A 53 6.12 -12.70 -12.06
N HIS A 54 6.45 -12.66 -10.78
CA HIS A 54 7.57 -13.43 -10.23
C HIS A 54 7.20 -14.47 -9.16
N LEU A 55 6.17 -14.24 -8.36
CA LEU A 55 5.82 -15.09 -7.21
C LEU A 55 4.54 -15.89 -7.44
N VAL A 56 3.55 -15.31 -8.11
CA VAL A 56 2.25 -15.95 -8.38
C VAL A 56 2.35 -17.11 -9.38
N PRO A 57 3.13 -17.05 -10.48
CA PRO A 57 3.08 -18.11 -11.49
C PRO A 57 3.65 -19.45 -11.00
N GLY A 58 2.93 -20.55 -11.30
CA GLY A 58 3.50 -21.90 -11.28
C GLY A 58 3.75 -22.50 -9.89
N ARG A 59 3.03 -22.04 -8.86
CA ARG A 59 3.22 -22.43 -7.46
C ARG A 59 2.85 -23.88 -7.12
N GLY A 60 2.11 -24.55 -8.01
CA GLY A 60 1.83 -25.99 -7.93
C GLY A 60 1.11 -26.41 -6.65
N ALA A 61 1.22 -27.70 -6.30
CA ALA A 61 0.48 -28.30 -5.17
C ALA A 61 0.96 -27.85 -3.78
N ALA A 62 2.08 -27.13 -3.69
CA ALA A 62 2.61 -26.60 -2.43
C ALA A 62 1.95 -25.28 -2.00
N ALA A 63 1.18 -24.64 -2.89
CA ALA A 63 0.49 -23.39 -2.60
C ALA A 63 -0.64 -23.59 -1.59
N ARG A 64 -0.67 -22.77 -0.53
CA ARG A 64 -1.76 -22.76 0.44
C ARG A 64 -3.03 -22.15 -0.14
N TRP A 65 -2.89 -21.16 -1.02
CA TRP A 65 -3.99 -20.47 -1.67
C TRP A 65 -3.85 -20.46 -3.19
N PRO A 66 -4.98 -20.43 -3.93
CA PRO A 66 -4.96 -20.35 -5.38
C PRO A 66 -4.51 -18.97 -5.86
N ASP A 67 -3.88 -18.93 -7.04
CA ASP A 67 -3.36 -17.70 -7.66
C ASP A 67 -4.44 -16.61 -7.77
N GLU A 68 -5.69 -16.99 -8.06
CA GLU A 68 -6.82 -16.08 -8.17
C GLU A 68 -7.12 -15.30 -6.88
N LEU A 69 -6.72 -15.80 -5.71
CA LEU A 69 -6.83 -15.08 -4.46
C LEU A 69 -6.00 -13.79 -4.52
N TYR A 70 -4.72 -13.91 -4.85
CA TYR A 70 -3.76 -12.79 -4.89
C TYR A 70 -4.16 -11.78 -5.96
N LEU A 71 -4.40 -12.26 -7.19
CA LEU A 71 -4.88 -11.42 -8.31
C LEU A 71 -6.19 -10.69 -7.95
N GLY A 72 -7.07 -11.35 -7.19
CA GLY A 72 -8.30 -10.76 -6.69
C GLY A 72 -8.07 -9.72 -5.61
N GLN A 73 -7.15 -9.97 -4.68
CA GLN A 73 -6.80 -9.05 -3.60
C GLN A 73 -6.10 -7.80 -4.13
N HIS A 74 -5.13 -7.92 -5.05
CA HIS A 74 -4.48 -6.78 -5.70
C HIS A 74 -5.50 -5.83 -6.34
N ARG A 75 -6.38 -6.37 -7.19
CA ARG A 75 -7.45 -5.58 -7.83
C ARG A 75 -8.37 -4.90 -6.81
N LYS A 76 -8.71 -5.60 -5.72
CA LYS A 76 -9.55 -5.04 -4.67
C LYS A 76 -8.84 -3.92 -3.91
N LEU A 77 -7.55 -4.07 -3.60
CA LEU A 77 -6.74 -3.04 -2.95
C LEU A 77 -6.67 -1.78 -3.80
N LEU A 78 -6.24 -1.92 -5.05
CA LEU A 78 -6.13 -0.80 -5.99
C LEU A 78 -7.48 -0.07 -6.15
N ALA A 79 -8.58 -0.80 -6.30
CA ALA A 79 -9.91 -0.22 -6.39
C ALA A 79 -10.42 0.42 -5.08
N ALA A 80 -9.95 -0.05 -3.92
CA ALA A 80 -10.26 0.56 -2.63
C ALA A 80 -9.47 1.86 -2.42
N ILE A 81 -8.20 1.88 -2.85
CA ILE A 81 -7.36 3.09 -2.84
C ILE A 81 -7.99 4.20 -3.70
N ASP A 82 -8.45 3.88 -4.91
CA ASP A 82 -9.14 4.85 -5.79
C ASP A 82 -10.37 5.46 -5.12
N ARG A 83 -11.19 4.63 -4.46
CA ARG A 83 -12.38 5.09 -3.74
C ARG A 83 -12.05 6.01 -2.56
N VAL A 84 -10.93 5.78 -1.87
CA VAL A 84 -10.48 6.69 -0.81
C VAL A 84 -10.00 8.01 -1.41
N ALA A 85 -9.29 7.97 -2.53
CA ALA A 85 -8.80 9.18 -3.21
C ALA A 85 -9.95 10.12 -3.63
N GLU A 86 -11.05 9.57 -4.14
CA GLU A 86 -12.27 10.34 -4.47
C GLU A 86 -12.83 11.12 -3.26
N ARG A 87 -12.61 10.63 -2.04
CA ARG A 87 -13.12 11.26 -0.81
C ARG A 87 -12.25 12.41 -0.30
N LEU A 88 -11.04 12.56 -0.81
CA LEU A 88 -10.14 13.66 -0.47
C LEU A 88 -10.51 14.98 -1.15
N VAL A 89 -11.35 14.93 -2.20
CA VAL A 89 -11.74 16.13 -2.96
C VAL A 89 -12.38 17.18 -2.05
N GLY A 90 -11.77 18.36 -1.98
CA GLY A 90 -12.25 19.48 -1.17
C GLY A 90 -12.07 19.28 0.35
N LEU A 91 -11.20 18.35 0.75
CA LEU A 91 -10.72 18.27 2.13
C LEU A 91 -9.72 19.40 2.37
N THR A 92 -10.15 20.42 3.11
CA THR A 92 -9.29 21.55 3.48
C THR A 92 -9.63 21.99 4.89
N ALA A 93 -8.64 22.11 5.76
CA ALA A 93 -8.84 22.65 7.09
C ALA A 93 -9.50 24.04 7.05
N GLY A 94 -10.35 24.34 8.02
CA GLY A 94 -11.01 25.64 8.13
C GLY A 94 -12.25 25.85 7.25
N VAL A 95 -12.48 25.06 6.19
CA VAL A 95 -13.71 25.19 5.38
C VAL A 95 -14.94 24.59 6.09
N PRO A 96 -16.16 25.14 5.93
CA PRO A 96 -17.34 24.61 6.62
C PRO A 96 -17.55 23.11 6.39
N GLY A 97 -17.62 22.35 7.49
CA GLY A 97 -17.82 20.89 7.46
C GLY A 97 -16.55 20.05 7.27
N TRP A 98 -15.36 20.65 7.24
CA TRP A 98 -14.10 19.92 7.04
C TRP A 98 -13.92 18.72 7.99
N ARG A 99 -14.21 18.89 9.29
CA ARG A 99 -14.11 17.80 10.28
C ARG A 99 -14.98 16.58 9.94
N ARG A 100 -16.18 16.80 9.40
CA ARG A 100 -17.04 15.69 8.95
C ARG A 100 -16.48 15.00 7.71
N ARG A 101 -15.80 15.75 6.83
CA ARG A 101 -15.08 15.18 5.69
C ARG A 101 -13.88 14.34 6.13
N VAL A 102 -13.10 14.82 7.11
CA VAL A 102 -12.02 14.03 7.75
C VAL A 102 -12.53 12.68 8.21
N LEU A 103 -13.60 12.65 9.01
CA LEU A 103 -14.20 11.40 9.50
C LEU A 103 -14.64 10.49 8.35
N ALA A 104 -15.32 11.04 7.34
CA ALA A 104 -15.77 10.26 6.18
C ALA A 104 -14.61 9.65 5.37
N VAL A 105 -13.47 10.33 5.27
CA VAL A 105 -12.27 9.80 4.62
C VAL A 105 -11.68 8.66 5.47
N LEU A 106 -11.55 8.85 6.78
CA LEU A 106 -10.99 7.83 7.68
C LEU A 106 -11.87 6.58 7.75
N ASP A 107 -13.19 6.74 7.78
CA ASP A 107 -14.15 5.63 7.74
C ASP A 107 -14.04 4.83 6.43
N ALA A 108 -13.79 5.50 5.31
CA ALA A 108 -13.55 4.84 4.02
C ALA A 108 -12.17 4.17 3.94
N ALA A 109 -11.17 4.72 4.64
CA ALA A 109 -9.80 4.21 4.66
C ALA A 109 -9.63 2.99 5.58
N ALA A 110 -10.42 2.85 6.63
CA ALA A 110 -10.30 1.72 7.57
C ALA A 110 -10.47 0.33 6.92
N PRO A 111 -11.49 0.09 6.06
CA PRO A 111 -11.60 -1.18 5.33
C PRO A 111 -10.43 -1.46 4.38
N LEU A 112 -9.84 -0.42 3.78
CA LEU A 112 -8.65 -0.55 2.93
C LEU A 112 -7.45 -1.04 3.74
N HIS A 113 -7.20 -0.43 4.91
CA HIS A 113 -6.11 -0.86 5.79
C HIS A 113 -6.25 -2.33 6.19
N HIS A 114 -7.44 -2.75 6.62
CA HIS A 114 -7.68 -4.15 6.99
C HIS A 114 -7.51 -5.10 5.80
N LEU A 115 -7.92 -4.69 4.60
CA LEU A 115 -7.68 -5.50 3.40
C LEU A 115 -6.17 -5.66 3.14
N ALA A 116 -5.38 -4.60 3.31
CA ALA A 116 -3.93 -4.65 3.15
C ALA A 116 -3.27 -5.55 4.20
N GLU A 117 -3.62 -5.42 5.47
CA GLU A 117 -3.13 -6.30 6.55
C GLU A 117 -3.42 -7.79 6.26
N HIS A 118 -4.63 -8.10 5.80
CA HIS A 118 -5.00 -9.48 5.45
C HIS A 118 -4.28 -9.99 4.21
N HIS A 119 -4.04 -9.12 3.24
CA HIS A 119 -3.31 -9.45 2.02
C HIS A 119 -1.84 -9.73 2.33
N HIS A 120 -1.14 -8.80 2.99
CA HIS A 120 0.25 -8.97 3.43
C HIS A 120 0.41 -10.28 4.24
N ALA A 121 -0.50 -10.55 5.18
CA ALA A 121 -0.46 -11.77 5.97
C ALA A 121 -0.63 -13.06 5.14
N ALA A 122 -1.40 -13.03 4.04
CA ALA A 122 -1.54 -14.17 3.14
C ALA A 122 -0.27 -14.41 2.31
N GLU A 123 0.48 -13.35 1.99
CA GLU A 123 1.72 -13.47 1.23
C GLU A 123 2.85 -14.00 2.12
N GLU A 124 2.98 -13.44 3.31
CA GLU A 124 3.97 -13.84 4.30
C GLU A 124 3.81 -15.29 4.76
N GLN A 125 2.59 -15.81 4.77
CA GLN A 125 2.29 -17.19 5.17
C GLN A 125 2.38 -18.20 4.02
N ASP A 126 2.55 -17.75 2.77
CA ASP A 126 2.46 -18.64 1.60
C ASP A 126 3.37 -18.23 0.44
N LEU A 127 3.18 -17.06 -0.21
CA LEU A 127 4.04 -16.62 -1.31
C LEU A 127 5.51 -16.57 -0.88
N PHE A 128 5.81 -15.90 0.23
CA PHE A 128 7.19 -15.68 0.66
C PHE A 128 7.84 -16.95 1.22
N VAL A 129 7.03 -17.92 1.64
CA VAL A 129 7.49 -19.21 2.17
C VAL A 129 7.82 -20.18 1.03
N THR A 130 7.02 -20.14 -0.05
CA THR A 130 7.09 -21.14 -1.12
C THR A 130 7.90 -20.70 -2.33
N ALA A 131 8.10 -19.39 -2.52
CA ALA A 131 8.84 -18.87 -3.66
C ALA A 131 10.37 -19.09 -3.55
N ALA A 132 11.01 -19.17 -4.72
CA ALA A 132 12.47 -19.26 -4.78
C ALA A 132 13.11 -17.95 -4.28
N PRO A 133 14.24 -18.01 -3.54
CA PRO A 133 14.91 -16.81 -3.02
C PRO A 133 15.25 -15.76 -4.08
N ALA A 134 15.61 -16.18 -5.29
CA ALA A 134 15.92 -15.27 -6.39
C ALA A 134 14.68 -14.48 -6.88
N ALA A 135 13.50 -15.11 -6.87
CA ALA A 135 12.26 -14.42 -7.25
C ALA A 135 11.86 -13.38 -6.19
N LEU A 136 11.99 -13.73 -4.91
CA LEU A 136 11.78 -12.81 -3.79
C LEU A 136 12.74 -11.61 -3.85
N ALA A 137 14.01 -11.85 -4.17
CA ALA A 137 15.00 -10.79 -4.32
C ALA A 137 14.63 -9.82 -5.45
N ALA A 138 14.18 -10.34 -6.60
CA ALA A 138 13.75 -9.51 -7.72
C ALA A 138 12.57 -8.59 -7.37
N VAL A 139 11.58 -9.10 -6.63
CA VAL A 139 10.44 -8.29 -6.15
C VAL A 139 10.92 -7.24 -5.13
N ALA A 140 11.78 -7.62 -4.19
CA ALA A 140 12.28 -6.69 -3.16
C ALA A 140 13.11 -5.56 -3.76
N GLU A 141 13.98 -5.87 -4.73
CA GLU A 141 14.78 -4.88 -5.45
C GLU A 141 13.90 -3.92 -6.25
N ARG A 142 12.87 -4.45 -6.91
CA ARG A 142 11.90 -3.62 -7.64
C ARG A 142 11.12 -2.69 -6.72
N PHE A 143 10.63 -3.20 -5.58
CA PHE A 143 9.96 -2.37 -4.58
C PHE A 143 10.88 -1.26 -4.06
N ALA A 144 12.14 -1.57 -3.74
CA ALA A 144 13.10 -0.58 -3.27
C ALA A 144 13.35 0.55 -4.30
N ALA A 145 13.43 0.20 -5.59
CA ALA A 145 13.54 1.19 -6.67
C ALA A 145 12.28 2.05 -6.79
N ALA A 146 11.09 1.45 -6.72
CA ALA A 146 9.83 2.18 -6.73
C ALA A 146 9.70 3.12 -5.53
N LEU A 147 10.10 2.68 -4.33
CA LEU A 147 10.12 3.49 -3.12
C LEU A 147 11.06 4.69 -3.25
N ALA A 148 12.25 4.48 -3.79
CA ALA A 148 13.20 5.57 -4.05
C ALA A 148 12.61 6.64 -5.00
N ALA A 149 11.79 6.23 -5.97
CA ALA A 149 11.09 7.16 -6.86
C ALA A 149 10.02 8.01 -6.14
N GLN A 150 9.50 7.56 -4.99
CA GLN A 150 8.53 8.30 -4.17
C GLN A 150 9.19 9.17 -3.09
N ALA A 151 10.53 9.13 -2.94
CA ALA A 151 11.22 9.73 -1.80
C ALA A 151 10.93 11.23 -1.61
N ALA A 152 10.81 12.01 -2.70
CA ALA A 152 10.52 13.43 -2.62
C ALA A 152 9.12 13.71 -2.03
N ILE A 153 8.12 12.92 -2.42
CA ILE A 153 6.74 13.05 -1.90
C ILE A 153 6.70 12.71 -0.41
N LEU A 154 7.39 11.64 -0.02
CA LEU A 154 7.43 11.21 1.38
C LEU A 154 8.19 12.20 2.27
N ALA A 155 9.28 12.79 1.77
CA ALA A 155 9.99 13.86 2.47
C ALA A 155 9.12 15.11 2.66
N GLU A 156 8.39 15.53 1.63
CA GLU A 156 7.45 16.66 1.75
C GLU A 156 6.33 16.36 2.75
N ALA A 157 5.83 15.12 2.79
CA ALA A 157 4.85 14.70 3.77
C ALA A 157 5.39 14.79 5.20
N ASP A 158 6.63 14.34 5.43
CA ASP A 158 7.27 14.42 6.74
C ASP A 158 7.47 15.89 7.18
N GLU A 159 7.80 16.80 6.25
CA GLU A 159 7.87 18.24 6.53
C GLU A 159 6.51 18.84 6.93
N ARG A 160 5.41 18.40 6.30
CA ARG A 160 4.05 18.85 6.61
C ARG A 160 3.54 18.33 7.96
N LEU A 161 4.06 17.19 8.41
CA LEU A 161 3.71 16.56 9.69
C LEU A 161 4.59 17.05 10.86
N GLY A 162 5.66 17.80 10.56
CA GLY A 162 6.64 18.34 11.51
C GLY A 162 6.22 19.60 12.26
#